data_AF-A0A164AYJ3-F1
#
_entry.id   AF-A0A164AYJ3-F1
#
_cell.length_a   1.000
_cell.length_b   1.000
_cell.length_c   1.000
_cell.angle_alpha   90.00
_cell.angle_beta   90.00
_cell.angle_gamma   90.00
#
_symmetry.space_group_name_H-M   'P 1'
#
loop_
_entity.id
_entity.type
_entity.pdbx_description
1 polymer ?
#
loop_
_entity_poly.entity_id
_entity_poly.type
_entity_poly.pdbx_seq_one_letter_code
_entity_poly.pdbx_strand_id
1 'polypeptide(L)'
;MIQWSWRIENTASILCGSWSEEHLWAPAFDLLRNKVVVDLSVVGRLPEIVIALTEGLYVSSFMTAEGDPQWAVFDRRDSALRTLSVKQGILKLDVGPSPLL
;
A
#
# COMPACT_ATOMS: atom_id res chain seq x y z
N MET A 1 3.07 4.06 -0.67
CA MET A 1 4.40 3.77 -0.11
C MET A 1 4.21 2.76 0.99
N ILE A 2 4.95 1.66 0.93
CA ILE A 2 5.06 0.68 2.01
C ILE A 2 6.57 0.42 2.11
N GLN A 3 7.19 0.70 3.26
CA GLN A 3 8.64 0.59 3.36
C GLN A 3 9.12 -0.85 3.47
N TRP A 4 8.38 -1.69 4.21
CA TRP A 4 8.76 -3.06 4.53
C TRP A 4 7.54 -3.97 4.59
N SER A 5 7.78 -5.28 4.56
CA SER A 5 6.77 -6.31 4.80
C SER A 5 5.50 -6.16 3.96
N TRP A 6 5.68 -5.88 2.67
CA TRP A 6 4.60 -5.83 1.68
C TRP A 6 4.40 -7.19 1.01
N ARG A 7 3.19 -7.41 0.46
CA ARG A 7 2.81 -8.56 -0.35
C ARG A 7 2.03 -8.12 -1.57
N ILE A 8 2.32 -8.73 -2.71
CA ILE A 8 1.53 -8.67 -3.94
C ILE A 8 0.82 -10.01 -4.04
N GLU A 9 -0.50 -9.97 -4.17
CA GLU A 9 -1.38 -11.13 -4.05
C GLU A 9 -2.31 -11.17 -5.26
N ASN A 10 -2.71 -12.38 -5.66
CA ASN A 10 -3.91 -12.56 -6.47
C ASN A 10 -5.07 -12.98 -5.56
N THR A 11 -6.17 -13.45 -6.14
CA THR A 11 -7.35 -13.89 -5.38
C THR A 11 -7.13 -15.12 -4.48
N ALA A 12 -6.04 -15.86 -4.64
CA ALA A 12 -5.83 -17.16 -3.99
C ALA A 12 -4.44 -17.35 -3.35
N SER A 13 -3.44 -16.52 -3.67
CA SER A 13 -2.07 -16.73 -3.23
C SER A 13 -1.25 -15.43 -3.21
N ILE A 14 -0.18 -15.44 -2.41
CA ILE A 14 0.89 -14.44 -2.48
C ILE A 14 1.74 -14.74 -3.72
N LEU A 15 1.89 -13.74 -4.61
CA LEU A 15 2.71 -13.83 -5.81
C LEU A 15 4.17 -13.45 -5.54
N CYS A 16 4.36 -12.41 -4.73
CA CYS A 16 5.68 -11.88 -4.36
C CYS A 16 5.54 -11.04 -3.08
N GLY A 17 6.57 -10.97 -2.25
CA GLY A 17 6.60 -10.09 -1.09
C GLY A 17 7.99 -9.52 -0.84
N SER A 18 8.11 -8.64 0.15
CA SER A 18 9.38 -8.02 0.52
C SER A 18 10.46 -9.02 0.99
N TRP A 19 10.07 -10.26 1.26
CA TRP A 19 10.96 -11.36 1.66
C TRP A 19 11.22 -12.37 0.54
N SER A 20 10.62 -12.17 -0.64
CA SER A 20 10.96 -12.94 -1.83
C SER A 20 12.35 -12.57 -2.34
N GLU A 21 12.97 -13.45 -3.12
CA GLU A 21 14.26 -13.16 -3.76
C GLU A 21 14.18 -11.90 -4.62
N GLU A 22 15.19 -11.04 -4.55
CA GLU A 22 15.18 -9.69 -5.13
C GLU A 22 14.93 -9.69 -6.65
N HIS A 23 15.42 -10.70 -7.36
CA HIS A 23 15.22 -10.83 -8.80
C HIS A 23 13.74 -10.99 -9.20
N LEU A 24 12.86 -11.37 -8.25
CA LEU A 24 11.42 -11.50 -8.45
C LEU A 24 10.67 -10.17 -8.25
N TRP A 25 11.30 -9.14 -7.66
CA TRP A 25 10.61 -7.91 -7.30
C TRP A 25 10.23 -7.08 -8.53
N ALA A 26 11.16 -6.86 -9.45
CA ALA A 26 10.89 -6.06 -10.64
C ALA A 26 9.74 -6.64 -11.49
N PRO A 27 9.73 -7.95 -11.85
CA PRO A 27 8.58 -8.55 -12.54
C PRO A 27 7.27 -8.45 -11.75
N ALA A 28 7.31 -8.56 -10.42
CA ALA A 28 6.11 -8.43 -9.61
C ALA A 28 5.57 -6.99 -9.58
N PHE A 29 6.44 -5.99 -9.54
CA PHE A 29 6.04 -4.59 -9.64
C PHE A 29 5.46 -4.26 -11.01
N ASP A 30 5.93 -4.91 -12.08
CA ASP A 30 5.37 -4.75 -13.43
C ASP A 30 3.89 -5.13 -13.48
N LEU A 31 3.45 -6.12 -12.69
CA LEU A 31 2.04 -6.52 -12.58
C LEU A 31 1.13 -5.40 -12.06
N LEU A 32 1.67 -4.50 -11.24
CA LEU A 32 0.93 -3.40 -10.62
C LEU A 32 0.83 -2.16 -11.52
N ARG A 33 1.77 -2.00 -12.46
CA ARG A 33 1.81 -0.80 -13.31
C ARG A 33 0.57 -0.73 -14.19
N ASN A 34 0.07 0.49 -14.38
CA ASN A 34 -1.12 0.79 -15.18
C ASN A 34 -2.41 0.11 -14.70
N LYS A 35 -2.42 -0.51 -13.50
CA LYS A 35 -3.64 -1.02 -12.90
C LYS A 35 -4.39 0.11 -12.17
N VAL A 36 -5.70 0.02 -12.17
CA VAL A 36 -6.56 0.98 -11.48
C VAL A 36 -6.82 0.47 -10.07
N VAL A 37 -6.67 1.34 -9.07
CA VAL A 37 -7.10 1.07 -7.70
C VAL A 37 -8.63 1.09 -7.68
N VAL A 38 -9.24 -0.02 -7.30
CA VAL A 38 -10.71 -0.18 -7.26
C VAL A 38 -11.26 -0.13 -5.84
N ASP A 39 -10.44 -0.46 -4.84
CA ASP A 39 -10.84 -0.39 -3.42
C ASP A 39 -9.63 -0.22 -2.50
N LEU A 40 -9.89 0.33 -1.30
CA LEU A 40 -8.95 0.47 -0.20
C LEU A 40 -9.63 -0.01 1.08
N SER A 41 -9.03 -1.01 1.72
CA SER A 41 -9.52 -1.54 3.00
C SER A 41 -8.38 -1.68 4.01
N VAL A 42 -8.74 -1.86 5.29
CA VAL A 42 -7.77 -2.10 6.35
C VAL A 42 -8.05 -3.40 7.08
N VAL A 43 -7.00 -4.05 7.57
CA VAL A 43 -7.08 -5.32 8.28
C VAL A 43 -6.35 -5.21 9.62
N GLY A 44 -6.90 -5.88 10.64
CA GLY A 44 -6.31 -5.95 11.97
C GLY A 44 -6.66 -4.79 12.90
N ARG A 45 -6.26 -4.91 14.16
CA ARG A 45 -6.47 -3.87 15.20
C ARG A 45 -5.57 -2.65 14.95
N LEU A 46 -4.30 -2.91 14.60
CA LEU A 46 -3.42 -1.89 14.02
C LEU A 46 -3.68 -1.90 12.51
N PRO A 47 -4.09 -0.78 11.89
CA PRO A 47 -4.56 -0.81 10.51
C PRO A 47 -3.44 -1.11 9.51
N GLU A 48 -3.36 -2.35 9.04
CA GLU A 48 -2.62 -2.69 7.83
C GLU A 48 -3.46 -2.34 6.60
N ILE A 49 -2.85 -1.83 5.53
CA ILE A 49 -3.57 -1.46 4.31
C ILE A 49 -3.65 -2.65 3.35
N VAL A 50 -4.81 -2.79 2.70
CA VAL A 50 -5.02 -3.64 1.53
C VAL A 50 -5.54 -2.77 0.40
N ILE A 51 -4.80 -2.77 -0.71
CA ILE A 51 -5.14 -2.04 -1.94
C ILE A 51 -5.60 -3.06 -2.96
N ALA A 52 -6.87 -3.00 -3.37
CA ALA A 52 -7.38 -3.83 -4.45
C ALA A 52 -7.19 -3.09 -5.79
N LEU A 53 -6.67 -3.80 -6.77
CA LEU A 53 -6.50 -3.32 -8.13
C LEU A 53 -7.37 -4.13 -9.10
N THR A 54 -7.57 -3.58 -10.30
CA THR A 54 -8.16 -4.30 -11.42
C THR A 54 -7.47 -5.65 -11.67
N GLU A 55 -8.21 -6.61 -12.24
CA GLU A 55 -7.75 -7.97 -12.56
C GLU A 55 -7.43 -8.83 -11.33
N GLY A 56 -8.03 -8.53 -10.18
CA GLY A 56 -7.91 -9.38 -8.98
C GLY A 56 -6.51 -9.40 -8.39
N LEU A 57 -5.78 -8.29 -8.55
CA LEU A 57 -4.48 -8.05 -7.92
C LEU A 57 -4.65 -7.24 -6.64
N TYR A 58 -3.84 -7.54 -5.65
CA TYR A 58 -3.86 -6.86 -4.36
C TYR A 58 -2.44 -6.51 -3.92
N VAL A 59 -2.32 -5.39 -3.19
CA VAL A 59 -1.10 -5.02 -2.47
C VAL A 59 -1.45 -4.82 -1.02
N SER A 60 -0.81 -5.58 -0.15
CA SER A 60 -1.10 -5.62 1.29
C SER A 60 0.16 -5.24 2.08
N SER A 61 0.02 -4.46 3.15
CA SER A 61 1.06 -4.30 4.17
C SER A 61 0.90 -5.32 5.29
N PHE A 62 2.00 -5.67 5.94
CA PHE A 62 2.00 -6.58 7.07
C PHE A 62 3.20 -6.32 7.99
N MET A 63 3.14 -5.28 8.82
CA MET A 63 4.24 -4.93 9.70
C MET A 63 4.43 -5.99 10.79
N THR A 64 5.66 -6.47 10.93
CA THR A 64 6.08 -7.40 12.00
C THR A 64 7.06 -6.77 12.98
N ALA A 65 7.47 -5.52 12.75
CA ALA A 65 8.33 -4.74 13.64
C ALA A 65 7.50 -3.91 14.63
N GLU A 66 8.17 -3.34 15.63
CA GLU A 66 7.53 -2.51 16.65
C GLU A 66 7.02 -1.16 16.10
N GLY A 67 5.93 -0.66 16.68
CA GLY A 67 5.37 0.66 16.35
C GLY A 67 4.10 0.61 15.50
N ASP A 68 3.83 1.70 14.78
CA ASP A 68 2.70 1.80 13.85
C ASP A 68 3.03 1.12 12.51
N PRO A 69 2.04 0.52 11.81
CA PRO A 69 2.18 0.10 10.43
C PRO A 69 2.74 1.21 9.54
N GLN A 70 3.87 0.94 8.88
CA GLN A 70 4.59 1.95 8.07
C GLN A 70 4.18 1.90 6.61
N TRP A 71 3.02 2.48 6.33
CA TRP A 71 2.53 2.71 4.99
C TRP A 71 1.91 4.11 4.86
N ALA A 72 1.86 4.60 3.62
CA ALA A 72 1.16 5.83 3.27
C ALA A 72 0.54 5.71 1.87
N VAL A 73 -0.71 6.14 1.73
CA VAL A 73 -1.39 6.32 0.44
C VAL A 73 -1.45 7.81 0.12
N PHE A 74 -0.96 8.17 -1.06
CA PHE A 74 -0.95 9.55 -1.55
C PHE A 74 -2.02 9.71 -2.63
N ASP A 75 -3.04 10.52 -2.36
CA ASP A 75 -4.01 10.95 -3.37
C ASP A 75 -3.53 12.27 -3.98
N ARG A 76 -3.24 12.23 -5.28
CA ARG A 76 -2.71 13.34 -6.07
C ARG A 76 -3.66 13.74 -7.22
N ARG A 77 -4.92 13.31 -7.17
CA ARG A 77 -5.89 13.59 -8.24
C ARG A 77 -6.33 15.06 -8.31
N ASP A 78 -6.05 15.84 -7.27
CA ASP A 78 -6.40 17.27 -7.15
C ASP A 78 -5.15 18.10 -6.78
N SER A 79 -5.33 19.42 -6.76
CA SER A 79 -4.38 20.46 -6.33
C SER A 79 -3.89 20.34 -4.88
N ALA A 80 -4.61 19.61 -4.02
CA ALA A 80 -4.20 19.32 -2.65
C ALA A 80 -3.69 17.87 -2.53
N LEU A 81 -2.50 17.69 -1.94
CA LEU A 81 -1.98 16.37 -1.60
C LEU A 81 -2.69 15.86 -0.34
N ARG A 82 -3.37 14.73 -0.46
CA ARG A 82 -3.94 14.02 0.69
C ARG A 82 -3.12 12.77 0.98
N THR A 83 -2.74 12.60 2.23
CA THR A 83 -1.94 11.45 2.68
C THR A 83 -2.72 10.70 3.75
N LEU A 84 -3.04 9.43 3.48
CA LEU A 84 -3.59 8.51 4.48
C LEU A 84 -2.45 7.66 5.04
N SER A 85 -2.35 7.58 6.37
CA SER A 85 -1.33 6.79 7.08
C SER A 85 -1.85 6.36 8.45
N VAL A 86 -1.05 5.57 9.20
CA VAL A 86 -1.33 5.26 10.61
C VAL A 86 -0.45 6.13 11.51
N LYS A 87 -1.05 6.71 12.55
CA LYS A 87 -0.34 7.38 13.65
C LYS A 87 -1.03 7.04 14.97
N GLN A 88 -0.27 6.61 15.96
CA GLN A 88 -0.78 6.21 17.28
C GLN A 88 -1.90 5.15 17.17
N GLY A 89 -1.70 4.17 16.29
CA GLY A 89 -2.63 3.05 16.06
C GLY A 89 -3.94 3.42 15.35
N ILE A 90 -4.12 4.66 14.89
CA ILE A 90 -5.33 5.10 14.19
C ILE A 90 -5.02 5.65 12.79
N LEU A 91 -5.99 5.54 11.89
CA LEU A 91 -5.91 6.18 10.58
C LEU A 91 -5.89 7.70 10.72
N LYS A 92 -4.95 8.33 10.02
CA LYS A 92 -4.82 9.78 9.92
C LYS A 92 -4.78 10.21 8.46
N LEU A 93 -5.61 11.20 8.16
CA LEU A 93 -5.62 11.92 6.89
C LEU A 93 -4.95 13.28 7.10
N ASP A 94 -3.79 13.46 6.48
CA ASP A 94 -3.11 14.75 6.40
C ASP A 94 -3.41 15.39 5.03
N VAL A 95 -3.75 16.68 5.02
CA VAL A 95 -4.01 17.44 3.79
C VAL A 95 -3.04 18.62 3.73
N GLY A 96 -2.30 18.72 2.64
CA GLY A 96 -1.34 19.79 2.40
C GLY A 96 -1.35 20.29 0.96
N PRO A 97 -0.61 21.36 0.66
CA PRO A 97 -0.40 21.81 -0.72
C PRO A 97 0.27 20.69 -1.53
N SER A 98 -0.14 20.53 -2.79
CA SER A 98 0.52 19.58 -3.69
C SER A 98 1.97 20.03 -3.94
N PRO A 99 2.98 19.15 -3.79
CA PRO A 99 4.39 19.49 -4.05
C PRO A 99 4.70 19.68 -5.55
N LEU A 100 3.70 19.59 -6.41
CA LEU A 100 3.80 19.78 -7.87
C LEU A 100 3.27 21.15 -8.32
N LEU A 101 3.06 22.09 -7.39
CA LEU A 101 2.81 23.52 -7.64
C LEU A 101 3.81 24.36 -6.84
#